data_AF-A0A542ZE51-F1
#
_entry.id   AF-A0A542ZE51-F1
#
_cell.length_a   1.000
_cell.length_b   1.000
_cell.length_c   1.000
_cell.angle_alpha   90.00
_cell.angle_beta   90.00
_cell.angle_gamma   90.00
#
_symmetry.space_group_name_H-M   'P 1'
#
loop_
_entity.id
_entity.type
_entity.pdbx_description
1 polymer ?
#
loop_
_entity_poly.entity_id
_entity_poly.type
_entity_poly.pdbx_seq_one_letter_code
_entity_poly.pdbx_strand_id
1 'polypeptide(L)'
;MARELKHGNSGYRRGCRCEVCRSGHSKANRTWRLRKQDEAREVGEVEKAQAQALADLVEPADGSQAPLVIDRTLADGPIEAAFASEFAELQGGPPWKDTLGMLARANARVVDQVSVHGRLDVLSGVQLRMLDILDRLRRLPSGSGAGVPNDLGSLLSDG
;
A
#
# COMPACT_ATOMS: atom_id res chain seq x y z
N MET A 1 -32.20 -11.85 -59.70
CA MET A 1 -31.50 -10.61 -59.30
C MET A 1 -30.50 -10.96 -58.21
N ALA A 2 -29.20 -10.80 -58.46
CA ALA A 2 -28.17 -11.13 -57.48
C ALA A 2 -28.20 -10.10 -56.34
N ARG A 3 -28.32 -10.58 -55.10
CA ARG A 3 -28.33 -9.74 -53.89
C ARG A 3 -26.90 -9.21 -53.66
N GLU A 4 -26.72 -7.91 -53.76
CA GLU A 4 -25.46 -7.24 -53.45
C GLU A 4 -25.12 -7.44 -51.96
N LEU A 5 -24.05 -8.19 -51.69
CA LEU A 5 -23.58 -8.46 -50.33
C LEU A 5 -22.94 -7.18 -49.77
N LYS A 6 -23.73 -6.40 -49.01
CA LYS A 6 -23.23 -5.22 -48.29
C LYS A 6 -22.23 -5.67 -47.23
N HIS A 7 -20.95 -5.44 -47.50
CA HIS A 7 -19.86 -5.58 -46.53
C HIS A 7 -19.82 -4.33 -45.65
N GLY A 8 -19.79 -4.49 -44.34
CA GLY A 8 -19.78 -3.34 -43.45
C GLY A 8 -19.67 -3.71 -41.98
N ASN A 9 -19.15 -2.76 -41.21
CA ASN A 9 -18.90 -2.83 -39.77
C ASN A 9 -20.20 -2.71 -38.94
N SER A 10 -21.34 -3.16 -39.48
CA SER A 10 -22.65 -3.07 -38.84
C SER A 10 -22.85 -4.23 -37.86
N GLY A 11 -22.25 -4.11 -36.68
CA GLY A 11 -22.56 -4.93 -35.51
C GLY A 11 -21.92 -6.32 -35.47
N TYR A 12 -21.29 -6.62 -34.33
CA TYR A 12 -20.57 -7.87 -34.01
C TYR A 12 -21.40 -9.17 -34.21
N ARG A 13 -22.73 -9.09 -34.33
CA ARG A 13 -23.62 -10.26 -34.45
C ARG A 13 -23.73 -10.84 -35.87
N ARG A 14 -23.21 -10.20 -36.92
CA ARG A 14 -23.23 -10.73 -38.31
C ARG A 14 -21.90 -10.55 -39.04
N GLY A 15 -20.78 -10.77 -38.34
CA GLY A 15 -19.43 -10.56 -38.87
C GLY A 15 -19.12 -11.39 -40.11
N CYS A 16 -19.16 -10.77 -41.29
CA CYS A 16 -18.64 -11.34 -42.52
C CYS A 16 -17.14 -11.62 -42.36
N ARG A 17 -16.71 -12.86 -42.64
CA ARG A 17 -15.30 -13.31 -42.50
C ARG A 17 -14.50 -13.19 -43.80
N CYS A 18 -15.01 -12.48 -44.80
CA CYS A 18 -14.26 -12.25 -46.02
C CYS A 18 -12.97 -11.46 -45.72
N GLU A 19 -12.00 -11.56 -46.62
CA GLU A 19 -10.70 -10.90 -46.48
C GLU A 19 -10.81 -9.38 -46.37
N VAL A 20 -11.78 -8.78 -47.07
CA VAL A 20 -12.06 -7.34 -47.04
C VAL A 20 -12.54 -6.90 -45.64
N CYS A 21 -13.49 -7.62 -45.03
CA CYS A 21 -13.95 -7.30 -43.69
C CYS A 21 -12.89 -7.56 -42.62
N ARG A 22 -12.09 -8.63 -42.77
CA ARG A 22 -10.96 -8.92 -41.86
C ARG A 22 -9.90 -7.83 -41.90
N SER A 23 -9.52 -7.39 -43.10
CA SER A 23 -8.53 -6.31 -43.26
C SER A 23 -9.07 -4.96 -42.75
N GLY A 24 -10.35 -4.66 -42.98
CA GLY A 24 -11.02 -3.49 -42.41
C GLY A 24 -11.03 -3.47 -40.89
N HIS A 25 -11.39 -4.59 -40.25
CA HIS A 25 -11.37 -4.72 -38.79
C HIS A 25 -9.96 -4.64 -38.20
N SER A 26 -8.97 -5.24 -38.88
CA SER A 26 -7.56 -5.13 -38.48
C SER A 26 -7.08 -3.67 -38.50
N LYS A 27 -7.41 -2.92 -39.55
CA LYS A 27 -7.10 -1.47 -39.66
C LYS A 27 -7.82 -0.65 -38.58
N ALA A 28 -9.10 -0.92 -38.33
CA ALA A 28 -9.87 -0.26 -37.27
C ALA A 28 -9.31 -0.54 -35.87
N ASN A 29 -8.92 -1.78 -35.59
CA ASN A 29 -8.27 -2.14 -34.33
C ASN A 29 -6.91 -1.46 -34.17
N ARG A 30 -6.10 -1.41 -35.23
CA ARG A 30 -4.80 -0.74 -35.19
C ARG A 30 -4.95 0.75 -34.88
N THR A 31 -5.88 1.43 -35.56
CA THR A 31 -6.15 2.86 -35.34
C THR A 31 -6.71 3.12 -33.94
N TRP A 32 -7.61 2.27 -33.44
CA TRP A 32 -8.11 2.35 -32.07
C TRP A 32 -6.99 2.17 -31.03
N ARG A 33 -6.08 1.21 -31.22
CA ARG A 33 -4.94 0.99 -30.31
C ARG A 33 -4.01 2.18 -30.26
N LEU A 34 -3.69 2.76 -31.42
CA LEU A 34 -2.85 3.96 -31.50
C LEU A 34 -3.50 5.13 -30.77
N ARG A 35 -4.78 5.40 -31.02
CA ARG A 35 -5.51 6.46 -30.31
C ARG A 35 -5.52 6.24 -28.79
N LYS A 36 -5.74 5.00 -28.34
CA LYS A 36 -5.72 4.67 -26.91
C LYS A 36 -4.34 4.84 -26.28
N GLN A 37 -3.28 4.58 -27.02
CA GLN A 37 -1.91 4.78 -26.56
C GLN A 37 -1.57 6.28 -26.44
N ASP A 38 -2.02 7.10 -27.40
CA ASP A 38 -1.85 8.55 -27.35
C ASP A 38 -2.65 9.16 -26.19
N GLU A 39 -3.92 8.78 -26.02
CA GLU A 39 -4.75 9.18 -24.87
C GLU A 39 -4.08 8.83 -23.52
N ALA A 40 -3.52 7.62 -23.40
CA ALA A 40 -2.83 7.19 -22.18
C ALA A 40 -1.53 7.97 -21.92
N ARG A 41 -0.79 8.34 -22.98
CA ARG A 41 0.41 9.17 -22.86
C ARG A 41 0.05 10.58 -22.37
N GLU A 42 -0.97 11.19 -22.96
CA GLU A 42 -1.43 12.52 -22.56
C GLU A 42 -1.89 12.56 -21.10
N VAL A 43 -2.68 11.56 -20.66
CA VAL A 43 -3.08 11.44 -19.25
C VAL A 43 -1.86 11.27 -18.34
N GLY A 44 -0.92 10.41 -18.71
CA GLY A 44 0.31 10.21 -17.94
C GLY A 44 1.20 11.45 -17.87
N GLU A 45 1.21 12.29 -18.91
CA GLU A 45 1.92 13.58 -18.91
C GLU A 45 1.24 14.59 -17.98
N VAL A 46 -0.09 14.65 -17.98
CA VAL A 46 -0.86 15.51 -17.06
C VAL A 46 -0.66 15.05 -15.60
N GLU A 47 -0.73 13.75 -15.32
CA GLU A 47 -0.48 13.22 -13.97
C GLU A 47 0.93 13.52 -13.48
N LYS A 48 1.94 13.37 -14.36
CA LYS A 48 3.32 13.75 -14.02
C LYS A 48 3.47 15.24 -13.75
N ALA A 49 2.84 16.09 -14.57
CA ALA A 49 2.86 17.53 -14.37
C ALA A 49 2.17 17.93 -13.06
N GLN A 50 1.05 17.29 -12.71
CA GLN A 50 0.38 17.51 -11.42
C GLN A 50 1.24 17.04 -10.25
N ALA A 51 1.87 15.86 -10.35
CA ALA A 51 2.76 15.36 -9.31
C ALA A 51 3.98 16.28 -9.11
N GLN A 52 4.56 16.79 -10.19
CA GLN A 52 5.66 17.75 -10.11
C GLN A 52 5.21 19.08 -9.51
N ALA A 53 4.07 19.63 -9.94
CA ALA A 53 3.52 20.85 -9.37
C ALA A 53 3.21 20.70 -7.87
N LEU A 54 2.75 19.51 -7.44
CA LEU A 54 2.57 19.21 -6.02
C LEU A 54 3.90 19.16 -5.28
N ALA A 55 4.92 18.54 -5.88
CA ALA A 55 6.27 18.46 -5.31
C ALA A 55 6.92 19.84 -5.18
N ASP A 56 6.72 20.73 -6.15
CA ASP A 56 7.27 22.10 -6.13
C ASP A 56 6.62 23.00 -5.06
N LEU A 57 5.38 22.69 -4.66
CA LEU A 57 4.67 23.39 -3.58
C LEU A 57 5.04 22.91 -2.17
N VAL A 58 5.65 21.72 -2.07
CA VAL A 58 6.05 21.13 -0.80
C VAL A 58 7.54 21.39 -0.62
N GLU A 59 7.92 22.17 0.40
CA GLU A 59 9.34 22.32 0.71
C GLU A 59 9.96 20.94 0.99
N PRO A 60 11.13 20.64 0.42
CA PRO A 60 11.80 19.37 0.65
C PRO A 60 12.04 19.24 2.15
N ALA A 61 11.56 18.14 2.74
CA ALA A 61 11.80 17.85 4.14
C ALA A 61 13.31 17.95 4.40
N ASP A 62 13.70 18.93 5.20
CA ASP A 62 15.07 19.36 5.49
C ASP A 62 15.92 18.31 6.23
N GLY A 63 15.43 17.09 6.36
CA GLY A 63 16.06 16.04 7.15
C GLY A 63 16.06 16.31 8.66
N SER A 64 15.58 17.47 9.14
CA SER A 64 15.26 17.68 10.57
C SER A 64 14.08 16.79 11.00
N GLN A 65 13.31 16.33 10.02
CA GLN A 65 12.32 15.27 10.17
C GLN A 65 12.89 13.85 9.99
N ALA A 66 14.21 13.66 10.08
CA ALA A 66 14.77 12.33 10.28
C ALA A 66 14.07 11.69 11.50
N PRO A 67 13.61 10.44 11.37
CA PRO A 67 12.76 9.82 12.36
C PRO A 67 13.60 9.61 13.62
N LEU A 68 13.09 10.06 14.76
CA LEU A 68 13.28 9.48 16.10
C LEU A 68 12.98 10.57 17.13
N VAL A 69 11.74 10.66 17.58
CA VAL A 69 11.54 10.79 19.03
C VAL A 69 10.33 9.95 19.36
N ILE A 70 10.48 8.62 19.26
CA ILE A 70 9.74 7.82 20.22
C ILE A 70 10.37 8.19 21.55
N ASP A 71 9.71 9.06 22.32
CA ASP A 71 10.17 9.42 23.64
C ASP A 71 9.96 8.19 24.54
N ARG A 72 11.04 7.46 24.77
CA ARG A 72 11.05 6.26 25.62
C ARG A 72 10.93 6.58 27.10
N THR A 73 11.08 7.85 27.47
CA THR A 73 10.96 8.30 28.88
C THR A 73 9.52 8.58 29.27
N LEU A 74 8.63 8.83 28.29
CA LEU A 74 7.20 8.93 28.54
C LEU A 74 6.60 7.61 29.02
N ALA A 75 5.55 7.69 29.83
CA ALA A 75 4.76 6.52 30.17
C ALA A 75 4.07 5.94 28.93
N ASP A 76 3.83 4.63 28.94
CA ASP A 76 3.08 3.95 27.89
C ASP A 76 1.70 4.61 27.72
N GLY A 77 1.35 4.92 26.48
CA GLY A 77 0.05 5.48 26.16
C GLY A 77 -1.06 4.42 26.18
N PRO A 78 -2.32 4.82 26.03
CA PRO A 78 -3.46 3.92 26.13
C PRO A 78 -3.43 2.80 25.07
N ILE A 79 -2.94 3.08 23.85
CA ILE A 79 -2.89 2.08 22.78
C ILE A 79 -1.73 1.11 23.03
N GLU A 80 -0.56 1.63 23.42
CA GLU A 80 0.59 0.81 23.78
C GLU A 80 0.27 -0.12 24.96
N ALA A 81 -0.39 0.39 26.00
CA ALA A 81 -0.80 -0.38 27.17
C ALA A 81 -1.81 -1.48 26.82
N ALA A 82 -2.78 -1.20 25.94
CA ALA A 82 -3.74 -2.20 25.47
C ALA A 82 -3.03 -3.35 24.75
N PHE A 83 -2.10 -3.05 23.84
CA PHE A 83 -1.31 -4.08 23.15
C PHE A 83 -0.39 -4.84 24.10
N ALA A 84 0.21 -4.20 25.10
CA ALA A 84 1.02 -4.89 26.09
C ALA A 84 0.19 -5.96 26.85
N SER A 85 -1.06 -5.63 27.21
CA SER A 85 -1.99 -6.57 27.85
C SER A 85 -2.41 -7.70 26.90
N GLU A 86 -2.89 -7.37 25.70
CA GLU A 86 -3.40 -8.35 24.74
C GLU A 86 -2.30 -9.31 24.26
N PHE A 87 -1.07 -8.83 24.10
CA PHE A 87 0.04 -9.67 23.66
C PHE A 87 0.61 -10.57 24.76
N ALA A 88 0.50 -10.17 26.03
CA ALA A 88 0.86 -11.03 27.16
C ALA A 88 -0.02 -12.30 27.22
N GLU A 89 -1.27 -12.20 26.73
CA GLU A 89 -2.23 -13.30 26.69
C GLU A 89 -2.07 -14.20 25.45
N LEU A 90 -1.38 -13.72 24.41
CA LEU A 90 -1.15 -14.53 23.22
C LEU A 90 -0.23 -15.72 23.56
N GLN A 91 -0.75 -16.94 23.50
CA GLN A 91 0.05 -18.17 23.66
C GLN A 91 0.29 -18.86 22.31
N GLY A 92 1.53 -19.31 22.09
CA GLY A 92 1.92 -20.06 20.89
C GLY A 92 2.18 -19.22 19.64
N GLY A 93 3.17 -19.61 18.85
CA GLY A 93 3.44 -19.02 17.54
C GLY A 93 4.88 -19.21 17.05
N PRO A 94 5.11 -19.08 15.72
CA PRO A 94 6.44 -19.09 15.11
C PRO A 94 7.29 -17.89 15.58
N PRO A 95 8.63 -17.93 15.42
CA PRO A 95 9.58 -17.02 16.08
C PRO A 95 9.39 -15.52 15.77
N TRP A 96 8.60 -15.18 14.76
CA TRP A 96 8.30 -13.82 14.34
C TRP A 96 7.08 -13.20 15.05
N LYS A 97 6.36 -13.96 15.90
CA LYS A 97 5.25 -13.45 16.70
C LYS A 97 5.69 -12.33 17.65
N ASP A 98 6.78 -12.57 18.39
CA ASP A 98 7.30 -11.60 19.35
C ASP A 98 7.80 -10.35 18.62
N THR A 99 8.42 -10.54 17.45
CA THR A 99 8.81 -9.45 16.55
C THR A 99 7.61 -8.62 16.08
N LEU A 100 6.52 -9.27 15.66
CA LEU A 100 5.30 -8.57 15.24
C LEU A 100 4.62 -7.86 16.42
N GLY A 101 4.60 -8.46 17.61
CA GLY A 101 4.10 -7.82 18.83
C GLY A 101 4.92 -6.59 19.22
N MET A 102 6.25 -6.68 19.16
CA MET A 102 7.15 -5.54 19.39
C MET A 102 6.92 -4.42 18.37
N LEU A 103 6.76 -4.77 17.09
CA LEU A 103 6.47 -3.79 16.04
C LEU A 103 5.10 -3.13 16.22
N ALA A 104 4.08 -3.87 16.63
CA ALA A 104 2.76 -3.33 16.94
C ALA A 104 2.83 -2.34 18.12
N ARG A 105 3.54 -2.68 19.21
CA ARG A 105 3.77 -1.79 20.35
C ARG A 105 4.54 -0.53 19.95
N ALA A 106 5.61 -0.68 19.16
CA ALA A 106 6.38 0.46 18.66
C ALA A 106 5.52 1.41 17.81
N ASN A 107 4.65 0.88 16.96
CA ASN A 107 3.71 1.70 16.19
C ASN A 107 2.64 2.35 17.08
N ALA A 108 2.08 1.63 18.06
CA ALA A 108 1.13 2.19 19.01
C ALA A 108 1.72 3.36 19.79
N ARG A 109 2.96 3.22 20.27
CA ARG A 109 3.68 4.29 20.96
C ARG A 109 3.85 5.53 20.10
N VAL A 110 4.15 5.36 18.80
CA VAL A 110 4.18 6.50 17.87
C VAL A 110 2.81 7.17 17.80
N VAL A 111 1.72 6.41 17.65
CA VAL A 111 0.35 6.97 17.62
C VAL A 111 0.02 7.72 18.91
N ASP A 112 0.36 7.17 20.07
CA ASP A 112 0.12 7.80 21.38
C ASP A 112 0.88 9.13 21.53
N GLN A 113 2.07 9.25 20.91
CA GLN A 113 2.92 10.43 21.02
C GLN A 113 2.72 11.45 19.89
N VAL A 114 1.98 11.11 18.82
CA VAL A 114 1.73 11.99 17.67
C VAL A 114 1.12 13.32 18.09
N SER A 115 0.18 13.32 19.05
CA SER A 115 -0.45 14.53 19.56
C SER A 115 0.50 15.37 20.41
N VAL A 116 1.35 14.72 21.21
CA VAL A 116 2.34 15.35 22.10
C VAL A 116 3.44 16.05 21.30
N HIS A 117 3.91 15.41 20.22
CA HIS A 117 4.98 15.94 19.36
C HIS A 117 4.45 16.73 18.14
N GLY A 118 3.14 16.85 17.97
CA GLY A 118 2.52 17.59 16.86
C GLY A 118 2.77 16.97 15.48
N ARG A 119 3.06 15.67 15.40
CA ARG A 119 3.47 14.96 14.18
C ARG A 119 2.31 14.22 13.51
N LEU A 120 1.24 14.92 13.17
CA LEU A 120 0.07 14.30 12.54
C LEU A 120 0.37 13.73 11.13
N ASP A 121 1.47 14.20 10.51
CA ASP A 121 1.97 13.74 9.21
C ASP A 121 2.35 12.24 9.21
N VAL A 122 2.84 11.71 10.33
CA VAL A 122 3.26 10.29 10.40
C VAL A 122 2.09 9.32 10.64
N LEU A 123 0.91 9.83 11.01
CA LEU A 123 -0.20 9.02 11.50
C LEU A 123 -0.71 8.04 10.43
N SER A 124 -0.86 8.49 9.18
CA SER A 124 -1.37 7.66 8.08
C SER A 124 -0.46 6.47 7.78
N GLY A 125 0.86 6.70 7.70
CA GLY A 125 1.84 5.65 7.44
C GLY A 125 2.02 4.67 8.60
N VAL A 126 1.85 5.13 9.85
CA VAL A 126 1.88 4.27 11.04
C VAL A 126 0.62 3.41 11.13
N GLN A 127 -0.56 3.98 10.86
CA GLN A 127 -1.83 3.25 10.86
C GLN A 127 -1.85 2.10 9.85
N LEU A 128 -1.35 2.34 8.62
CA LEU A 128 -1.26 1.29 7.59
C LEU A 128 -0.35 0.13 8.02
N ARG A 129 0.81 0.43 8.61
CA ARG A 129 1.73 -0.59 9.13
C ARG A 129 1.12 -1.35 10.31
N MET A 130 0.41 -0.65 11.20
CA MET A 130 -0.27 -1.27 12.34
C MET A 130 -1.36 -2.25 11.87
N LEU A 131 -2.16 -1.89 10.86
CA LEU A 131 -3.15 -2.78 10.28
C LEU A 131 -2.52 -4.02 9.61
N ASP A 132 -1.43 -3.87 8.87
CA ASP A 132 -0.71 -5.01 8.27
C ASP A 132 -0.17 -5.97 9.34
N ILE A 133 0.43 -5.44 10.41
CA ILE A 133 0.95 -6.23 11.52
C ILE A 133 -0.17 -6.99 12.23
N LEU A 134 -1.30 -6.32 12.51
CA LEU A 134 -2.46 -6.95 13.13
C LEU A 134 -3.09 -8.02 12.24
N ASP A 135 -3.16 -7.80 10.92
CA ASP A 135 -3.67 -8.81 9.99
C ASP A 135 -2.76 -10.05 9.95
N ARG A 136 -1.43 -9.86 9.98
CA ARG A 136 -0.46 -10.97 10.09
C ARG A 136 -0.58 -11.71 11.41
N LEU A 137 -0.74 -10.99 12.52
CA LEU A 137 -0.95 -11.57 13.85
C LEU A 137 -2.26 -12.37 13.90
N ARG A 138 -3.35 -11.86 13.31
CA ARG A 138 -4.65 -12.56 13.27
C ARG A 138 -4.59 -13.85 12.44
N ARG A 139 -3.73 -13.93 11.43
CA ARG A 139 -3.53 -15.13 10.61
C ARG A 139 -2.70 -16.22 11.30
N LEU A 140 -2.15 -15.95 12.49
CA LEU A 140 -1.42 -16.95 13.27
C LEU A 140 -2.38 -17.99 13.86
N PRO A 141 -2.08 -19.30 13.72
CA PRO A 141 -2.82 -20.33 14.43
C PRO A 141 -2.58 -20.21 15.94
N SER A 142 -3.65 -20.32 16.73
CA SER A 142 -3.58 -20.33 18.20
C SER A 142 -2.92 -21.63 18.69
N GLY A 143 -1.59 -21.67 18.85
CA GLY A 143 -0.92 -22.87 19.38
C GLY A 143 0.62 -22.86 19.34
N SER A 144 1.19 -23.20 20.51
CA SER A 144 2.59 -23.54 20.88
C SER A 144 3.77 -23.00 20.06
N GLY A 145 4.68 -22.25 20.70
CA GLY A 145 5.99 -21.90 20.14
C GLY A 145 6.83 -21.01 21.06
N ALA A 146 8.12 -21.35 21.14
CA ALA A 146 9.10 -20.98 22.16
C ALA A 146 9.44 -19.48 22.23
N GLY A 147 9.64 -18.99 23.47
CA GLY A 147 9.78 -17.57 23.79
C GLY A 147 11.07 -16.93 23.28
N VAL A 148 10.93 -15.75 22.68
CA VAL A 148 12.00 -14.77 22.45
C VAL A 148 12.04 -13.80 23.65
N PRO A 149 13.19 -13.25 24.04
CA PRO A 149 13.29 -12.31 25.16
C PRO A 149 12.44 -11.04 24.94
N ASN A 150 11.68 -10.67 25.98
CA ASN A 150 10.76 -9.51 25.99
C ASN A 150 11.44 -8.13 26.05
N ASP A 151 12.78 -8.05 26.03
CA ASP A 151 13.51 -6.80 26.21
C ASP A 151 14.19 -6.33 24.91
N LEU A 152 13.56 -5.32 24.32
CA LEU A 152 13.97 -4.61 23.12
C LEU A 152 15.31 -3.85 23.30
N GLY A 153 15.68 -3.52 24.55
CA GLY A 153 16.95 -2.84 24.87
C GLY A 153 18.15 -3.75 24.65
N SER A 154 18.03 -5.03 25.00
CA SER A 154 19.12 -6.00 24.87
C SER A 154 19.50 -6.33 23.42
N LEU A 155 18.53 -6.33 22.50
CA LEU A 155 18.74 -6.73 21.09
C LEU A 155 19.36 -5.63 20.21
N LEU A 156 19.31 -4.38 20.66
CA LEU A 156 19.75 -3.22 19.86
C LEU A 156 21.00 -2.52 20.45
N SER A 157 21.50 -2.98 21.58
CA SER A 157 22.69 -2.40 22.25
C SER A 157 24.02 -3.06 21.85
N ASP A 158 23.98 -4.14 21.06
CA ASP A 158 25.16 -4.86 20.53
C ASP A 158 25.54 -4.42 19.09
N GLY A 159 25.32 -3.14 18.76
CA GLY A 159 25.66 -2.53 17.46
C GLY A 159 26.64 -1.37 17.60
#